data_AF-A0A139R7C4-F1
#
_entry.id   AF-A0A139R7C4-F1
#
_cell.length_a   1.000
_cell.length_b   1.000
_cell.length_c   1.000
_cell.angle_alpha   90.00
_cell.angle_beta   90.00
_cell.angle_gamma   90.00
#
_symmetry.space_group_name_H-M   'P 1'
#
loop_
_entity.id
_entity.type
_entity.pdbx_description
1 polymer ?
#
loop_
_entity_poly.entity_id
_entity_poly.type
_entity_poly.pdbx_seq_one_letter_code
_entity_poly.pdbx_strand_id
1 'polypeptide(L)'
;MDKEYLVYEDKVYSNFVNYINDYILLSEDPEMLKEGYFPYSSYVDGEGEGLYGKLVPYSEVTQRYSVYDRVLYKGQEFAIAGHKHGDDDFTAPDSYVRILVSDKEFLNENNIADGASLMDDKYGHITYASGKIPVSEVTILRRRKDLPVDRRRKI
;
A
#
# COMPACT_ATOMS: atom_id res chain seq x y z
N MET A 1 4.70 -3.06 -1.95
CA MET A 1 4.16 -2.07 -1.00
C MET A 1 3.12 -1.23 -1.73
N ASP A 2 1.88 -1.15 -1.24
CA ASP A 2 0.89 -0.15 -1.65
C ASP A 2 0.56 0.64 -0.39
N LYS A 3 0.93 1.93 -0.35
CA LYS A 3 0.76 2.77 0.83
C LYS A 3 0.10 4.07 0.43
N GLU A 4 -0.97 4.41 1.14
CA GLU A 4 -1.68 5.67 0.95
C GLU A 4 -1.10 6.78 1.81
N TYR A 5 -1.22 8.00 1.31
CA TYR A 5 -0.75 9.21 1.95
C TYR A 5 -1.80 10.30 1.83
N LEU A 6 -1.90 11.10 2.89
CA LEU A 6 -2.75 12.26 3.04
C LEU A 6 -1.89 13.49 3.27
N VAL A 7 -2.21 14.60 2.62
CA VAL A 7 -1.55 15.89 2.83
C VAL A 7 -2.51 16.85 3.53
N TYR A 8 -2.08 17.35 4.68
CA TYR A 8 -2.83 18.27 5.54
C TYR A 8 -1.83 19.22 6.22
N GLU A 9 -2.11 20.53 6.21
CA GLU A 9 -1.20 21.56 6.76
C GLU A 9 0.26 21.42 6.27
N ASP A 10 0.44 21.16 4.97
CA ASP A 10 1.75 20.92 4.32
C ASP A 10 2.57 19.75 4.89
N LYS A 11 1.97 18.92 5.75
CA LYS A 11 2.54 17.68 6.29
C LYS A 11 1.95 16.47 5.58
N VAL A 12 2.75 15.40 5.47
CA VAL A 12 2.37 14.13 4.85
C VAL A 12 2.12 13.08 5.93
N TYR A 13 0.96 12.45 5.89
CA TYR A 13 0.53 11.42 6.83
C TYR A 13 0.28 10.11 6.09
N SER A 14 0.76 8.99 6.63
CA SER A 14 0.56 7.66 6.04
C SER A 14 -0.29 6.71 6.89
N ASN A 15 -0.57 7.10 8.15
CA ASN A 15 -1.37 6.32 9.09
C ASN A 15 -2.64 7.10 9.36
N PHE A 16 -3.72 6.71 8.70
CA PHE A 16 -5.01 7.35 8.86
C PHE A 16 -6.14 6.39 8.49
N VAL A 17 -7.35 6.69 8.96
CA VAL A 17 -8.57 5.97 8.61
C VAL A 17 -9.64 6.93 8.12
N ASN A 18 -10.56 6.44 7.28
CA ASN A 18 -11.74 7.20 6.90
C ASN A 18 -12.74 7.19 8.05
N TYR A 19 -13.34 8.34 8.37
CA TYR A 19 -14.28 8.49 9.46
C TYR A 19 -15.34 9.57 9.14
N ILE A 20 -16.59 9.18 8.91
CA ILE A 20 -17.78 10.05 8.75
C ILE A 20 -17.48 11.54 8.40
N ASN A 21 -17.18 11.84 7.13
CA ASN A 21 -16.85 13.18 6.58
C ASN A 21 -15.45 13.75 6.91
N ASP A 22 -14.63 12.98 7.60
CA ASP A 22 -13.30 13.32 8.06
C ASP A 22 -12.34 12.14 7.86
N TYR A 23 -11.04 12.42 7.99
CA TYR A 23 -10.03 11.40 8.26
C TYR A 23 -9.65 11.47 9.73
N ILE A 24 -9.32 10.33 10.33
CA ILE A 24 -8.61 10.32 11.62
C ILE A 24 -7.15 10.00 11.31
N LEU A 25 -6.26 10.98 11.54
CA LEU A 25 -4.81 10.76 11.54
C LEU A 25 -4.43 9.99 12.80
N LEU A 26 -3.57 8.98 12.66
CA LEU A 26 -3.19 8.08 13.76
C LEU A 26 -1.72 8.22 14.13
N SER A 27 -1.43 8.17 15.43
CA SER A 27 -0.06 8.08 15.96
C SER A 27 -0.04 7.29 17.26
N GLU A 28 1.03 6.54 17.49
CA GLU A 28 1.31 5.88 18.78
C GLU A 28 2.16 6.77 19.71
N ASP A 29 2.60 7.94 19.22
CA ASP A 29 3.41 8.87 19.99
C ASP A 29 2.54 9.71 20.95
N PRO A 30 2.72 9.59 22.28
CA PRO A 30 1.97 10.37 23.26
C PRO A 30 2.24 11.87 23.19
N GLU A 31 3.35 12.32 22.60
CA GLU A 31 3.62 13.75 22.42
C GLU A 31 2.62 14.43 21.49
N MET A 32 1.96 13.67 20.62
CA MET A 32 0.95 14.17 19.67
C MET A 32 -0.28 14.76 20.35
N LEU A 33 -0.51 14.47 21.64
CA LEU A 33 -1.50 15.16 22.46
C LEU A 33 -1.28 16.68 22.45
N LYS A 34 -0.02 17.15 22.35
CA LYS A 34 0.33 18.58 22.25
C LYS A 34 -0.04 19.17 20.88
N GLU A 35 -0.18 18.35 19.85
CA GLU A 35 -0.56 18.74 18.48
C GLU A 35 -2.08 18.62 18.21
N GLY A 36 -2.87 18.42 19.28
CA GLY A 36 -4.34 18.34 19.20
C GLY A 36 -4.88 16.95 18.88
N TYR A 37 -4.08 15.90 19.08
CA TYR A 37 -4.57 14.52 19.04
C TYR A 37 -5.24 14.15 20.37
N PHE A 38 -6.15 13.18 20.32
CA PHE A 38 -6.86 12.63 21.48
C PHE A 38 -6.72 11.12 21.51
N PRO A 39 -6.89 10.43 22.65
CA PRO A 39 -6.95 8.97 22.68
C PRO A 39 -7.92 8.46 21.62
N TYR A 40 -7.49 7.50 20.80
CA TYR A 40 -8.27 7.02 19.66
C TYR A 40 -9.61 6.41 20.07
N SER A 41 -9.67 5.87 21.28
CA SER A 41 -10.89 5.42 21.96
C SER A 41 -11.99 6.49 22.07
N SER A 42 -11.66 7.77 21.88
CA SER A 42 -12.63 8.87 21.80
C SER A 42 -13.47 8.82 20.51
N TYR A 43 -13.04 8.09 19.49
CA TYR A 43 -13.70 7.99 18.18
C TYR A 43 -14.32 6.63 17.90
N VAL A 44 -13.72 5.56 18.43
CA VAL A 44 -14.13 4.16 18.22
C VAL A 44 -14.02 3.38 19.54
N ASP A 45 -15.14 2.79 19.98
CA ASP A 45 -15.18 1.99 21.21
C ASP A 45 -14.35 0.70 21.06
N GLY A 46 -13.54 0.38 22.07
CA GLY A 46 -12.90 -0.94 22.22
C GLY A 46 -11.50 -1.13 21.62
N GLU A 47 -10.91 -0.12 20.96
CA GLU A 47 -9.56 -0.24 20.38
C GLU A 47 -8.63 0.95 20.72
N GLY A 48 -7.34 0.67 20.88
CA GLY A 48 -6.28 1.69 20.80
C GLY A 48 -5.70 2.22 22.12
N GLU A 49 -5.44 1.38 23.13
CA GLU A 49 -4.56 1.81 24.23
C GLU A 49 -3.19 2.21 23.64
N GLY A 50 -2.75 3.44 23.93
CA GLY A 50 -1.52 4.01 23.37
C GLY A 50 -1.65 4.56 21.95
N LEU A 51 -2.85 4.52 21.33
CA LEU A 51 -3.10 5.11 20.02
C LEU A 51 -3.83 6.45 20.16
N TYR A 52 -3.38 7.45 19.41
CA TYR A 52 -3.90 8.81 19.41
C TYR A 52 -4.41 9.18 18.01
N GLY A 53 -5.56 9.87 17.97
CA GLY A 53 -6.25 10.28 16.75
C GLY A 53 -6.48 11.80 16.67
N LYS A 54 -6.34 12.38 15.48
CA LYS A 54 -6.74 13.76 15.16
C LYS A 54 -7.70 13.75 13.97
N LEU A 55 -8.88 14.35 14.15
CA LEU A 55 -9.83 14.55 13.06
C LEU A 55 -9.33 15.61 12.08
N VAL A 56 -9.43 15.31 10.80
CA VAL A 56 -9.10 16.20 9.70
C VAL A 56 -10.26 16.19 8.70
N PRO A 57 -10.97 17.31 8.52
CA PRO A 57 -12.03 17.40 7.55
C PRO A 57 -11.56 17.10 6.14
N TYR A 58 -12.37 16.37 5.38
CA TYR A 58 -12.12 16.11 3.97
C TYR A 58 -11.88 17.39 3.16
N SER A 59 -12.50 18.51 3.55
CA SER A 59 -12.30 19.82 2.92
C SER A 59 -10.94 20.44 3.17
N GLU A 60 -10.24 20.06 4.24
CA GLU A 60 -8.93 20.60 4.60
C GLU A 60 -7.77 19.76 4.03
N VAL A 61 -8.07 18.57 3.54
CA VAL A 61 -7.09 17.72 2.84
C VAL A 61 -6.79 18.30 1.46
N THR A 62 -5.53 18.64 1.25
CA THR A 62 -5.05 19.22 -0.01
C THR A 62 -4.77 18.15 -1.06
N GLN A 63 -4.28 16.98 -0.64
CA GLN A 63 -4.00 15.88 -1.54
C GLN A 63 -4.15 14.52 -0.84
N ARG A 64 -4.58 13.51 -1.60
CA ARG A 64 -4.49 12.10 -1.23
C ARG A 64 -3.87 11.35 -2.40
N TYR A 65 -2.95 10.44 -2.12
CA TYR A 65 -2.29 9.66 -3.17
C TYR A 65 -1.83 8.31 -2.63
N SER A 66 -1.66 7.34 -3.52
CA SER A 66 -0.95 6.10 -3.19
C SER A 66 0.42 6.08 -3.83
N VAL A 67 1.38 5.48 -3.13
CA VAL A 67 2.67 5.07 -3.67
C VAL A 67 2.68 3.57 -3.72
N TYR A 68 2.98 3.03 -4.90
CA TYR A 68 3.05 1.60 -5.12
C TYR A 68 4.23 1.25 -6.00
N ASP A 69 4.74 0.04 -5.81
CA ASP A 69 5.85 -0.50 -6.58
C ASP A 69 5.35 -1.46 -7.67
N ARG A 70 5.95 -1.37 -8.86
CA ARG A 70 5.78 -2.28 -9.99
C ARG A 70 7.13 -2.91 -10.34
N VAL A 71 7.09 -4.04 -11.04
CA VAL A 71 8.29 -4.73 -11.50
C VAL A 71 8.37 -4.61 -13.01
N LEU A 72 9.45 -4.04 -13.52
CA LEU A 72 9.81 -4.14 -14.93
C LEU A 72 10.69 -5.38 -15.11
N TYR A 73 10.20 -6.36 -15.86
CA TYR A 73 10.91 -7.58 -16.19
C TYR A 73 10.81 -7.83 -17.69
N LYS A 74 11.97 -8.01 -18.35
CA LYS A 74 12.06 -8.22 -19.81
C LYS A 74 11.32 -7.17 -20.65
N GLY A 75 11.26 -5.92 -20.17
CA GLY A 75 10.59 -4.81 -20.87
C GLY A 75 9.08 -4.70 -20.65
N GLN A 76 8.49 -5.57 -19.81
CA GLN A 76 7.08 -5.53 -19.46
C GLN A 76 6.89 -5.20 -17.97
N GLU A 77 5.88 -4.38 -17.66
CA GLU A 77 5.53 -4.03 -16.29
C GLU A 77 4.53 -5.02 -15.68
N PHE A 78 4.78 -5.42 -14.43
CA PHE A 78 3.95 -6.35 -13.67
C PHE A 78 3.61 -5.81 -12.28
N ALA A 79 2.48 -6.26 -11.74
CA ALA A 79 2.17 -6.11 -10.31
C ALA A 79 3.05 -7.05 -9.48
N ILE A 80 3.41 -6.62 -8.27
CA ILE A 80 4.07 -7.49 -7.28
C ILE A 80 3.00 -8.37 -6.63
N ALA A 81 3.13 -9.69 -6.81
CA ALA A 81 2.27 -10.69 -6.17
C ALA A 81 2.83 -11.21 -4.83
N GLY A 82 4.10 -10.89 -4.54
CA GLY A 82 4.76 -11.26 -3.30
C GLY A 82 6.22 -10.81 -3.31
N HIS A 83 6.80 -10.70 -2.12
CA HIS A 83 8.21 -10.39 -1.92
C HIS A 83 8.65 -11.02 -0.60
N LYS A 84 9.95 -10.95 -0.29
CA LYS A 84 10.46 -11.42 1.00
C LYS A 84 9.79 -10.65 2.13
N HIS A 85 9.27 -11.36 3.14
CA HIS A 85 8.62 -10.73 4.29
C HIS A 85 9.63 -9.86 5.07
N GLY A 86 9.24 -8.64 5.43
CA GLY A 86 10.10 -7.67 6.11
C GLY A 86 11.08 -6.92 5.19
N ASP A 87 10.94 -7.07 3.87
CA ASP A 87 11.81 -6.47 2.86
C ASP A 87 11.05 -5.41 2.06
N ASP A 88 10.75 -4.29 2.73
CA ASP A 88 10.01 -3.15 2.13
C ASP A 88 10.92 -2.25 1.27
N ASP A 89 12.24 -2.45 1.31
CA ASP A 89 13.23 -1.64 0.58
C ASP A 89 13.96 -2.37 -0.54
N PHE A 90 13.78 -3.69 -0.69
CA PHE A 90 14.40 -4.53 -1.73
C PHE A 90 15.93 -4.45 -1.79
N THR A 91 16.58 -3.95 -0.74
CA THR A 91 18.03 -3.72 -0.73
C THR A 91 18.82 -4.93 -0.23
N ALA A 92 18.14 -5.91 0.37
CA ALA A 92 18.81 -7.09 0.89
C ALA A 92 19.44 -7.92 -0.25
N PRO A 93 20.64 -8.50 -0.05
CA PRO A 93 21.31 -9.28 -1.09
C PRO A 93 20.50 -10.49 -1.61
N ASP A 94 19.60 -11.03 -0.78
CA ASP A 94 18.73 -12.16 -1.09
C ASP A 94 17.26 -11.73 -1.34
N SER A 95 17.03 -10.44 -1.58
CA SER A 95 15.71 -9.91 -1.95
C SER A 95 15.21 -10.55 -3.24
N TYR A 96 13.92 -10.89 -3.24
CA TYR A 96 13.23 -11.40 -4.41
C TYR A 96 11.82 -10.81 -4.51
N VAL A 97 11.30 -10.81 -5.73
CA VAL A 97 9.91 -10.50 -6.03
C VAL A 97 9.23 -11.68 -6.70
N ARG A 98 7.91 -11.71 -6.61
CA ARG A 98 7.03 -12.52 -7.44
C ARG A 98 6.15 -11.57 -8.23
N ILE A 99 5.98 -11.82 -9.52
CA ILE A 99 5.13 -11.02 -10.40
C ILE A 99 3.79 -11.70 -10.61
N LEU A 100 2.73 -10.90 -10.78
CA LEU A 100 1.41 -11.39 -11.15
C LEU A 100 1.31 -11.53 -12.67
N VAL A 101 1.01 -12.72 -13.16
CA VAL A 101 0.97 -13.05 -14.59
C VAL A 101 -0.32 -13.83 -14.90
N SER A 102 -1.03 -13.48 -15.97
CA SER A 102 -2.19 -14.25 -16.44
C SER A 102 -1.81 -15.35 -17.43
N ASP A 103 -0.68 -15.16 -18.13
CA ASP A 103 -0.16 -16.09 -19.13
C ASP A 103 0.78 -17.13 -18.49
N LYS A 104 0.38 -18.40 -18.55
CA LYS A 104 1.18 -19.52 -18.04
C LYS A 104 2.39 -19.81 -18.94
N GLU A 105 2.31 -19.58 -20.24
CA GLU A 105 3.41 -19.82 -21.18
C GLU A 105 4.57 -18.88 -20.88
N PHE A 106 4.27 -17.61 -20.61
CA PHE A 106 5.26 -16.62 -20.14
C PHE A 106 6.09 -17.12 -18.95
N LEU A 107 5.46 -17.78 -17.97
CA LEU A 107 6.18 -18.30 -16.79
C LEU A 107 7.20 -19.38 -17.17
N ASN A 108 6.82 -20.27 -18.09
CA ASN A 108 7.67 -21.38 -18.53
C ASN A 108 8.82 -20.87 -19.40
N GLU A 109 8.52 -20.01 -20.37
CA GLU A 109 9.51 -19.42 -21.28
C GLU A 109 10.60 -18.64 -20.54
N ASN A 110 10.23 -18.00 -19.42
CA ASN A 110 11.15 -17.21 -18.61
C ASN A 110 11.74 -17.99 -17.42
N ASN A 111 11.48 -19.29 -17.30
CA ASN A 111 11.97 -20.15 -16.20
C ASN A 111 11.59 -19.65 -14.79
N ILE A 112 10.41 -19.03 -14.65
CA ILE A 112 9.88 -18.49 -13.39
C ILE A 112 8.60 -19.23 -12.95
N ALA A 113 8.36 -20.43 -13.49
CA ALA A 113 7.25 -21.28 -13.09
C ALA A 113 7.51 -22.06 -11.78
N ASP A 114 8.78 -22.27 -11.41
CA ASP A 114 9.11 -23.01 -10.18
C ASP A 114 8.66 -22.25 -8.93
N GLY A 115 7.88 -22.92 -8.08
CA GLY A 115 7.26 -22.30 -6.92
C GLY A 115 6.16 -21.26 -7.24
N ALA A 116 5.71 -21.15 -8.49
CA ALA A 116 4.56 -20.33 -8.85
C ALA A 116 3.27 -20.89 -8.24
N SER A 117 2.35 -20.01 -7.86
CA SER A 117 1.08 -20.38 -7.24
C SER A 117 -0.09 -19.76 -8.00
N LEU A 118 -1.13 -20.57 -8.22
CA LEU A 118 -2.40 -20.10 -8.76
C LEU A 118 -3.03 -19.08 -7.81
N MET A 119 -3.43 -17.93 -8.35
CA MET A 119 -4.23 -16.92 -7.69
C MET A 119 -5.56 -16.82 -8.44
N ASP A 120 -6.62 -17.29 -7.79
CA ASP A 120 -7.98 -17.20 -8.31
C ASP A 120 -8.57 -15.86 -7.86
N ASP A 121 -8.97 -15.02 -8.81
CA ASP A 121 -9.79 -13.86 -8.48
C ASP A 121 -11.27 -14.27 -8.41
N LYS A 122 -12.06 -13.52 -7.65
CA LYS A 122 -13.50 -13.83 -7.44
C LYS A 122 -14.34 -13.78 -8.72
N TYR A 123 -13.74 -13.54 -9.88
CA TYR A 123 -14.37 -13.34 -11.18
C TYR A 123 -13.95 -14.39 -12.23
N GLY A 124 -13.16 -15.41 -11.84
CA GLY A 124 -12.78 -16.51 -12.70
C GLY A 124 -11.64 -16.18 -13.67
N HIS A 125 -10.92 -15.08 -13.46
CA HIS A 125 -9.66 -14.85 -14.16
C HIS A 125 -8.54 -15.61 -13.46
N ILE A 126 -7.98 -16.57 -14.18
CA ILE A 126 -6.81 -17.30 -13.73
C ILE A 126 -5.60 -16.37 -13.80
N THR A 127 -4.99 -16.14 -12.64
CA THR A 127 -3.70 -15.48 -12.53
C THR A 127 -2.73 -16.35 -11.75
N TYR A 128 -1.44 -16.07 -11.89
CA TYR A 128 -0.37 -16.77 -11.25
C TYR A 128 0.55 -15.77 -10.57
N ALA A 129 0.90 -16.03 -9.31
CA ALA A 129 2.09 -15.44 -8.74
C ALA A 129 3.28 -16.28 -9.21
N SER A 130 4.26 -15.66 -9.85
CA SER A 130 5.45 -16.36 -10.32
C SER A 130 6.23 -17.03 -9.19
N GLY A 131 7.20 -17.86 -9.59
CA GLY A 131 8.36 -18.19 -8.78
C GLY A 131 9.15 -16.96 -8.33
N LYS A 132 10.15 -17.18 -7.48
CA LYS A 132 11.00 -16.10 -6.98
C LYS A 132 11.90 -15.58 -8.11
N ILE A 133 11.89 -14.28 -8.32
CA ILE A 133 12.80 -13.58 -9.23
C ILE A 133 13.73 -12.72 -8.37
N PRO A 134 15.05 -12.91 -8.43
CA PRO A 134 15.99 -12.05 -7.71
C PRO A 134 15.79 -10.58 -8.09
N VAL A 135 15.88 -9.67 -7.11
CA VAL A 135 15.72 -8.23 -7.40
C VAL A 135 16.79 -7.72 -8.38
N SER A 136 17.96 -8.35 -8.41
CA SER A 136 19.04 -8.06 -9.37
C SER A 136 18.67 -8.31 -10.84
N GLU A 137 17.61 -9.08 -11.11
CA GLU A 137 17.15 -9.41 -12.47
C GLU A 137 15.99 -8.53 -12.96
N VAL A 138 15.54 -7.60 -12.11
CA VAL A 138 14.39 -6.73 -12.41
C VAL A 138 14.72 -5.26 -12.17
N THR A 139 13.83 -4.38 -12.59
CA THR A 139 13.83 -2.99 -12.12
C THR A 139 12.57 -2.74 -11.31
N ILE A 140 12.73 -2.25 -10.08
CA ILE A 140 11.62 -1.81 -9.25
C ILE A 140 11.22 -0.40 -9.66
N LEU A 141 9.98 -0.23 -10.11
CA LEU A 141 9.41 1.04 -10.51
C LEU A 141 8.49 1.56 -9.42
N ARG A 142 8.93 2.57 -8.68
CA ARG A 142 8.08 3.28 -7.73
C ARG A 142 7.20 4.29 -8.45
N ARG A 143 5.89 4.15 -8.31
CA ARG A 143 4.88 5.00 -8.94
C ARG A 143 4.05 5.72 -7.89
N ARG A 144 3.47 6.85 -8.29
CA ARG A 144 2.50 7.62 -7.52
C ARG A 144 1.20 7.72 -8.31
N LYS A 145 0.07 7.57 -7.63
CA LYS A 145 -1.26 7.81 -8.20
C LYS A 145 -2.04 8.74 -7.28
N ASP A 146 -2.53 9.83 -7.85
CA ASP A 146 -3.47 10.70 -7.14
C ASP A 146 -4.79 9.95 -6.91
N LEU A 147 -5.27 10.06 -5.68
CA LEU A 147 -6.53 9.47 -5.25
C LEU A 147 -7.55 10.58 -4.99
N PRO A 148 -8.84 10.32 -5.22
CA PRO A 148 -9.86 11.25 -4.79
C PRO A 148 -9.82 11.40 -3.26
N VAL A 149 -9.83 12.65 -2.81
CA VAL A 149 -10.24 12.96 -1.44
C VAL A 149 -11.74 12.68 -1.37
N ASP A 150 -12.17 11.81 -0.46
CA ASP A 150 -13.60 11.47 -0.35
C ASP A 150 -14.33 12.77 0.01
N ARG A 151 -15.14 13.31 -0.89
CA ARG A 151 -15.88 14.56 -0.65
C ARG A 151 -17.36 14.23 -0.67
N ARG A 152 -17.81 13.42 0.29
CA ARG A 152 -19.25 13.24 0.48
C ARG A 152 -19.84 14.61 0.82
N ARG A 153 -20.61 15.16 -0.11
CA ARG A 153 -21.38 16.38 0.14
C ARG A 153 -22.34 16.08 1.30
N LYS A 154 -22.37 16.96 2.30
CA LYS A 154 -23.52 17.04 3.23
C LYS A 154 -24.78 17.09 2.36
N ILE A 155 -25.64 16.08 2.48
CA ILE A 155 -26.99 16.09 1.91
C ILE A 155 -27.86 16.89 2.87
#